data_AF-A0A3C0REL1-F1
#
_entry.id   AF-A0A3C0REL1-F1
#
_cell.length_a   1.000
_cell.length_b   1.000
_cell.length_c   1.000
_cell.angle_alpha   90.00
_cell.angle_beta   90.00
_cell.angle_gamma   90.00
#
_symmetry.space_group_name_H-M   'P 1'
#
loop_
_entity.id
_entity.type
_entity.pdbx_description
1 polymer ?
#
loop_
_entity_poly.entity_id
_entity_poly.type
_entity_poly.pdbx_seq_one_letter_code
_entity_poly.pdbx_strand_id
1 'polypeptide(L)'
;MEADKLISLNDRVTKWLPDFRMKDSLYSQELMLSDILSHRSGWKTFQGDLINTESDLDYPKMIQLFSQQKPAYPLRTRFGYSNFGFMIAGEAVKSITGNSWNKYLHKRLLAPLGMSRTFVDASLIAQDQNKAAGHSIVSDSLVALTADKIEPFSHGGMYASIEDLGKWMQVLLNKGKGAVGQIIPESALEKMWMSHTIIGKSRTADRQQYFKTYGIGWEIMQYHNHEIMQHNGAYSGALTSLTVIPSMRLGVAILTNQDNHILQETLKWQVIDSYLKREVPDYTKQQIERQAARKTESTQQASAAQTEAFAIDMQEIVGDYFCEGYGKASIRKQSGQYILKLEHHPALSGVLTAMGKEQLLCTYNHPMFGKMPFRFKLKDGKVQSFELLVDPFVEADPYLFNKVAKD
;
A
#
# COMPACT_ATOMS: atom_id res chain seq x y z
N MET A 1 19.93 14.35 -2.39
CA MET A 1 20.55 14.18 -1.06
C MET A 1 21.83 13.37 -1.15
N GLU A 2 21.81 12.12 -1.61
CA GLU A 2 23.05 11.32 -1.72
C GLU A 2 24.07 11.94 -2.70
N ALA A 3 23.63 12.35 -3.89
CA ALA A 3 24.49 13.05 -4.85
C ALA A 3 25.03 14.39 -4.32
N ASP A 4 24.31 15.03 -3.40
CA ASP A 4 24.72 16.24 -2.68
C ASP A 4 25.61 15.92 -1.45
N LYS A 5 26.01 14.64 -1.28
CA LYS A 5 26.81 14.08 -0.17
C LYS A 5 26.23 14.25 1.25
N LEU A 6 24.92 14.51 1.36
CA LEU A 6 24.23 14.68 2.65
C LEU A 6 23.93 13.34 3.34
N ILE A 7 23.82 12.26 2.58
CA ILE A 7 23.54 10.89 3.04
C ILE A 7 24.32 9.87 2.22
N SER A 8 24.37 8.62 2.67
CA SER A 8 24.59 7.44 1.83
C SER A 8 23.37 6.54 1.83
N LEU A 9 23.04 5.90 0.71
CA LEU A 9 22.04 4.82 0.67
C LEU A 9 22.46 3.57 1.47
N ASN A 10 23.74 3.48 1.85
CA ASN A 10 24.26 2.45 2.75
C ASN A 10 24.31 2.90 4.22
N ASP A 11 23.85 4.10 4.54
CA ASP A 11 23.68 4.52 5.93
C ASP A 11 22.65 3.61 6.62
N ARG A 12 22.94 3.22 7.87
CA ARG A 12 21.96 2.56 8.74
C ARG A 12 20.84 3.52 9.07
N VAL A 13 19.60 3.02 9.17
CA VAL A 13 18.44 3.82 9.59
C VAL A 13 18.71 4.53 10.93
N THR A 14 19.35 3.83 11.87
CA THR A 14 19.71 4.34 13.21
C THR A 14 20.74 5.48 13.22
N LYS A 15 21.45 5.74 12.12
CA LYS A 15 22.28 6.96 11.97
C LYS A 15 21.43 8.23 11.92
N TRP A 16 20.25 8.13 11.30
CA TRP A 16 19.34 9.25 11.07
C TRP A 16 18.13 9.24 12.01
N LEU A 17 17.76 8.08 12.55
CA LEU A 17 16.69 7.91 13.53
C LEU A 17 17.27 7.17 14.74
N PRO A 18 17.97 7.85 15.66
CA PRO A 18 18.74 7.21 16.74
C PRO A 18 17.87 6.41 17.72
N ASP A 19 16.57 6.69 17.79
CA ASP A 19 15.59 5.97 18.63
C ASP A 19 14.89 4.80 17.92
N PHE A 20 15.16 4.58 16.62
CA PHE A 20 14.57 3.47 15.87
C PHE A 20 15.04 2.11 16.43
N ARG A 21 14.11 1.32 16.98
CA ARG A 21 14.38 0.00 17.57
C ARG A 21 13.31 -1.00 17.14
N MET A 22 13.67 -1.91 16.24
CA MET A 22 12.92 -3.13 15.99
C MET A 22 13.06 -4.08 17.19
N LYS A 23 12.04 -4.92 17.43
CA LYS A 23 12.07 -6.02 18.41
C LYS A 23 13.23 -6.99 18.20
N ASP A 24 13.69 -7.13 16.96
CA ASP A 24 14.97 -7.75 16.63
C ASP A 24 16.11 -6.70 16.62
N SER A 25 17.06 -6.84 17.55
CA SER A 25 18.17 -5.90 17.71
C SER A 25 19.15 -5.91 16.53
N LEU A 26 19.30 -7.03 15.83
CA LEU A 26 20.16 -7.12 14.65
C LEU A 26 19.62 -6.25 13.51
N TYR A 27 18.29 -6.21 13.32
CA TYR A 27 17.67 -5.36 12.31
C TYR A 27 17.87 -3.88 12.62
N SER A 28 17.76 -3.51 13.90
CA SER A 28 18.01 -2.13 14.34
C SER A 28 19.44 -1.65 14.03
N GLN A 29 20.41 -2.55 14.08
CA GLN A 29 21.82 -2.25 13.80
C GLN A 29 22.15 -2.31 12.29
N GLU A 30 21.54 -3.24 11.56
CA GLU A 30 21.92 -3.56 10.19
C GLU A 30 21.04 -2.98 9.08
N LEU A 31 19.81 -2.56 9.36
CA LEU A 31 18.88 -2.05 8.32
C LEU A 31 19.40 -0.74 7.68
N MET A 32 19.60 -0.74 6.36
CA MET A 32 20.07 0.43 5.61
C MET A 32 18.93 1.17 4.90
N LEU A 33 19.16 2.44 4.54
CA LEU A 33 18.23 3.23 3.72
C LEU A 33 17.91 2.57 2.36
N SER A 34 18.90 1.93 1.73
CA SER A 34 18.69 1.16 0.50
C SER A 34 17.79 -0.06 0.70
N ASP A 35 17.83 -0.70 1.88
CA ASP A 35 17.04 -1.90 2.12
C ASP A 35 15.54 -1.59 2.24
N ILE A 36 15.20 -0.48 2.91
CA ILE A 36 13.82 0.01 3.05
C ILE A 36 13.25 0.56 1.75
N LEU A 37 14.03 1.32 0.98
CA LEU A 37 13.60 1.91 -0.30
C LEU A 37 13.56 0.88 -1.45
N SER A 38 14.19 -0.28 -1.28
CA SER A 38 14.16 -1.38 -2.25
C SER A 38 13.40 -2.63 -1.75
N HIS A 39 12.57 -2.49 -0.71
CA HIS A 39 11.70 -3.56 -0.21
C HIS A 39 12.41 -4.90 0.10
N ARG A 40 13.62 -4.86 0.66
CA ARG A 40 14.39 -6.05 1.06
C ARG A 40 14.71 -6.10 2.56
N SER A 41 13.92 -5.39 3.35
CA SER A 41 14.04 -5.22 4.81
C SER A 41 13.67 -6.45 5.65
N GLY A 42 13.30 -7.58 5.02
CA GLY A 42 12.92 -8.81 5.71
C GLY A 42 11.45 -8.90 6.16
N TRP A 43 10.63 -7.90 5.81
CA TRP A 43 9.18 -7.94 6.04
C TRP A 43 8.45 -8.72 4.93
N LYS A 44 7.22 -9.15 5.19
CA LYS A 44 6.29 -9.59 4.13
C LYS A 44 5.71 -8.37 3.41
N THR A 45 5.18 -8.61 2.21
CA THR A 45 4.35 -7.63 1.48
C THR A 45 3.18 -7.18 2.36
N PHE A 46 3.04 -5.86 2.56
CA PHE A 46 2.02 -5.19 3.37
C PHE A 46 1.97 -5.63 4.85
N GLN A 47 3.08 -6.16 5.40
CA GLN A 47 3.17 -6.47 6.82
C GLN A 47 3.06 -5.18 7.66
N GLY A 48 2.13 -5.17 8.61
CA GLY A 48 1.88 -4.05 9.52
C GLY A 48 0.88 -3.01 8.99
N ASP A 49 0.30 -3.19 7.80
CA ASP A 49 -0.37 -2.09 7.10
C ASP A 49 -1.69 -1.60 7.75
N LEU A 50 -2.39 -2.45 8.52
CA LEU A 50 -3.49 -1.99 9.40
C LEU A 50 -3.04 -0.89 10.38
N ILE A 51 -1.76 -0.78 10.75
CA ILE A 51 -1.29 0.29 11.64
C ILE A 51 -1.35 1.67 10.93
N ASN A 52 -1.38 1.70 9.59
CA ASN A 52 -1.43 2.94 8.81
C ASN A 52 -2.81 3.25 8.18
N THR A 53 -3.53 2.21 7.73
CA THR A 53 -4.71 2.39 6.86
C THR A 53 -5.91 2.93 7.63
N GLU A 54 -6.36 4.15 7.31
CA GLU A 54 -7.46 4.85 8.03
C GLU A 54 -7.19 5.05 9.54
N SER A 55 -5.91 5.20 9.91
CA SER A 55 -5.48 5.38 11.30
C SER A 55 -5.43 6.85 11.75
N ASP A 56 -5.57 7.09 13.06
CA ASP A 56 -5.43 8.40 13.71
C ASP A 56 -4.01 8.72 14.22
N LEU A 57 -3.03 7.86 13.90
CA LEU A 57 -1.66 7.96 14.38
C LEU A 57 -0.76 8.83 13.50
N ASP A 58 0.30 9.38 14.11
CA ASP A 58 1.40 10.02 13.38
C ASP A 58 2.50 9.01 13.01
N TYR A 59 3.40 9.40 12.09
CA TYR A 59 4.52 8.57 11.64
C TYR A 59 5.41 8.01 12.76
N PRO A 60 5.92 8.84 13.71
CA PRO A 60 6.64 8.34 14.87
C PRO A 60 5.89 7.23 15.62
N LYS A 61 4.57 7.39 15.84
CA LYS A 61 3.79 6.40 16.57
C LYS A 61 3.49 5.15 15.76
N MET A 62 3.16 5.28 14.47
CA MET A 62 3.02 4.16 13.54
C MET A 62 4.30 3.33 13.50
N ILE A 63 5.46 3.98 13.30
CA ILE A 63 6.78 3.32 13.26
C ILE A 63 7.09 2.65 14.60
N GLN A 64 6.76 3.26 15.74
CA GLN A 64 6.95 2.66 17.07
C GLN A 64 6.14 1.37 17.26
N LEU A 65 4.88 1.34 16.82
CA LEU A 65 4.03 0.13 16.90
C LEU A 65 4.55 -0.95 15.95
N PHE A 66 4.80 -0.58 14.70
CA PHE A 66 5.36 -1.47 13.69
C PHE A 66 6.71 -2.07 14.10
N SER A 67 7.53 -1.33 14.86
CA SER A 67 8.83 -1.83 15.31
C SER A 67 8.73 -3.03 16.27
N GLN A 68 7.57 -3.26 16.88
CA GLN A 68 7.30 -4.45 17.71
C GLN A 68 7.03 -5.71 16.87
N GLN A 69 6.74 -5.56 15.57
CA GLN A 69 6.52 -6.67 14.65
C GLN A 69 7.80 -7.47 14.44
N LYS A 70 7.67 -8.79 14.38
CA LYS A 70 8.79 -9.69 14.07
C LYS A 70 9.02 -9.70 12.54
N PRO A 71 10.24 -9.43 12.05
CA PRO A 71 10.57 -9.63 10.63
C PRO A 71 10.35 -11.09 10.21
N ALA A 72 9.77 -11.28 9.02
CA ALA A 72 9.42 -12.60 8.50
C ALA A 72 10.62 -13.35 7.90
N TYR A 73 11.61 -12.62 7.37
CA TYR A 73 12.75 -13.14 6.62
C TYR A 73 14.03 -12.40 6.99
N PRO A 74 15.21 -13.03 7.02
CA PRO A 74 16.48 -12.34 7.19
C PRO A 74 16.67 -11.17 6.21
N LEU A 75 17.30 -10.09 6.68
CA LEU A 75 17.63 -8.91 5.87
C LEU A 75 18.21 -9.30 4.50
N ARG A 76 17.73 -8.64 3.44
CA ARG A 76 18.21 -8.75 2.06
C ARG A 76 18.00 -10.10 1.37
N THR A 77 17.32 -11.07 2.00
CA THR A 77 17.11 -12.41 1.40
C THR A 77 15.84 -12.53 0.55
N ARG A 78 14.84 -11.65 0.74
CA ARG A 78 13.57 -11.67 0.00
C ARG A 78 13.04 -10.26 -0.26
N PHE A 79 12.25 -10.13 -1.31
CA PHE A 79 11.37 -8.97 -1.53
C PHE A 79 10.13 -9.06 -0.65
N GLY A 80 9.72 -7.92 -0.08
CA GLY A 80 8.44 -7.71 0.58
C GLY A 80 8.09 -6.23 0.56
N TYR A 81 7.08 -5.85 -0.24
CA TYR A 81 6.65 -4.46 -0.38
C TYR A 81 6.16 -3.93 0.97
N SER A 82 6.64 -2.78 1.41
CA SER A 82 6.28 -2.26 2.73
C SER A 82 6.23 -0.73 2.72
N ASN A 83 5.05 -0.22 3.08
CA ASN A 83 4.80 1.20 3.23
C ASN A 83 5.62 1.81 4.38
N PHE A 84 5.82 1.04 5.47
CA PHE A 84 6.70 1.43 6.58
C PHE A 84 8.14 1.73 6.18
N GLY A 85 8.68 1.02 5.18
CA GLY A 85 10.01 1.34 4.64
C GLY A 85 10.11 2.76 4.11
N PHE A 86 9.06 3.24 3.44
CA PHE A 86 8.99 4.60 2.92
C PHE A 86 8.63 5.64 4.00
N MET A 87 7.82 5.28 5.02
CA MET A 87 7.58 6.14 6.20
C MET A 87 8.89 6.44 6.94
N ILE A 88 9.69 5.41 7.22
CA ILE A 88 11.00 5.51 7.87
C ILE A 88 11.94 6.42 7.05
N ALA A 89 11.94 6.29 5.71
CA ALA A 89 12.71 7.19 4.85
C ALA A 89 12.21 8.66 4.91
N GLY A 90 10.89 8.88 5.07
CA GLY A 90 10.31 10.21 5.26
C GLY A 90 10.74 10.89 6.56
N GLU A 91 10.70 10.17 7.69
CA GLU A 91 11.22 10.70 8.95
C GLU A 91 12.75 10.88 8.92
N ALA A 92 13.50 10.04 8.21
CA ALA A 92 14.92 10.28 7.98
C ALA A 92 15.15 11.61 7.23
N VAL A 93 14.42 11.89 6.14
CA VAL A 93 14.51 13.19 5.42
C VAL A 93 14.25 14.37 6.35
N LYS A 94 13.28 14.25 7.27
CA LYS A 94 12.99 15.27 8.28
C LYS A 94 14.14 15.45 9.26
N SER A 95 14.74 14.37 9.76
CA SER A 95 15.93 14.45 10.63
C SER A 95 17.14 15.07 9.92
N ILE A 96 17.36 14.76 8.64
CA ILE A 96 18.51 15.25 7.88
C ILE A 96 18.36 16.73 7.50
N THR A 97 17.15 17.17 7.17
CA THR A 97 16.91 18.49 6.53
C THR A 97 16.18 19.51 7.39
N GLY A 98 15.67 19.11 8.56
CA GLY A 98 14.78 19.92 9.39
C GLY A 98 13.40 20.20 8.76
N ASN A 99 13.11 19.66 7.58
CA ASN A 99 11.88 19.88 6.83
C ASN A 99 11.10 18.57 6.71
N SER A 100 9.78 18.58 6.92
CA SER A 100 8.95 17.42 6.61
C SER A 100 9.13 16.99 5.15
N TRP A 101 8.94 15.69 4.87
CA TRP A 101 9.10 15.14 3.52
C TRP A 101 8.27 15.92 2.48
N ASN A 102 7.02 16.27 2.79
CA ASN A 102 6.15 17.12 1.95
C ASN A 102 6.81 18.47 1.59
N LYS A 103 7.34 19.21 2.58
CA LYS A 103 8.02 20.50 2.37
C LYS A 103 9.31 20.34 1.56
N TYR A 104 10.08 19.29 1.84
CA TYR A 104 11.33 19.01 1.13
C TYR A 104 11.07 18.63 -0.34
N LEU A 105 10.10 17.76 -0.60
CA LEU A 105 9.66 17.34 -1.94
C LEU A 105 9.16 18.54 -2.76
N HIS A 106 8.28 19.37 -2.17
CA HIS A 106 7.79 20.57 -2.82
C HIS A 106 8.92 21.52 -3.22
N LYS A 107 9.85 21.81 -2.28
CA LYS A 107 10.97 22.73 -2.51
C LYS A 107 12.01 22.19 -3.51
N ARG A 108 12.34 20.90 -3.45
CA ARG A 108 13.45 20.30 -4.23
C ARG A 108 13.03 19.78 -5.60
N LEU A 109 11.77 19.41 -5.78
CA LEU A 109 11.26 18.77 -7.00
C LEU A 109 10.06 19.52 -7.61
N LEU A 110 8.96 19.67 -6.88
CA LEU A 110 7.69 20.11 -7.48
C LEU A 110 7.76 21.57 -7.97
N ALA A 111 8.19 22.50 -7.12
CA ALA A 111 8.28 23.91 -7.49
C ALA A 111 9.31 24.19 -8.60
N PRO A 112 10.55 23.63 -8.58
CA PRO A 112 11.49 23.75 -9.69
C PRO A 112 10.99 23.17 -11.02
N LEU A 113 10.12 22.15 -10.99
CA LEU A 113 9.49 21.59 -12.19
C LEU A 113 8.23 22.33 -12.64
N GLY A 114 7.75 23.31 -11.87
CA GLY A 114 6.45 23.94 -12.13
C GLY A 114 5.28 22.97 -12.02
N MET A 115 5.39 21.95 -11.16
CA MET A 115 4.32 20.97 -10.87
C MET A 115 3.31 21.55 -9.87
N SER A 116 2.57 22.58 -10.31
CA SER A 116 1.67 23.38 -9.48
C SER A 116 0.30 22.75 -9.21
N ARG A 117 -0.02 21.62 -9.86
CA ARG A 117 -1.22 20.78 -9.59
C ARG A 117 -0.80 19.42 -9.01
N THR A 118 0.35 19.39 -8.33
CA THR A 118 0.82 18.24 -7.56
C THR A 118 0.78 18.58 -6.07
N PHE A 119 -0.14 17.95 -5.35
CA PHE A 119 -0.44 18.23 -3.95
C PHE A 119 0.16 17.17 -3.05
N VAL A 120 0.84 17.66 -2.02
CA VAL A 120 1.47 16.91 -0.92
C VAL A 120 0.98 17.44 0.43
N ASP A 121 -0.27 17.92 0.45
CA ASP A 121 -1.03 18.33 1.63
C ASP A 121 -2.53 18.11 1.39
N ALA A 122 -3.20 17.40 2.31
CA ALA A 122 -4.63 17.11 2.23
C ALA A 122 -5.47 18.40 2.18
N SER A 123 -5.03 19.42 2.93
CA SER A 123 -5.69 20.73 2.98
C SER A 123 -5.58 21.51 1.67
N LEU A 124 -4.56 21.25 0.85
CA LEU A 124 -4.38 21.91 -0.46
C LEU A 124 -5.27 21.28 -1.52
N ILE A 125 -5.29 19.94 -1.65
CA ILE A 125 -6.22 19.26 -2.57
C ILE A 125 -7.69 19.46 -2.17
N ALA A 126 -7.99 19.66 -0.89
CA ALA A 126 -9.33 20.03 -0.42
C ALA A 126 -9.84 21.34 -1.07
N GLN A 127 -8.95 22.28 -1.39
CA GLN A 127 -9.30 23.58 -1.98
C GLN A 127 -9.42 23.55 -3.51
N ASP A 128 -8.76 22.61 -4.19
CA ASP A 128 -8.83 22.50 -5.66
C ASP A 128 -10.22 22.03 -6.13
N GLN A 129 -10.75 22.70 -7.15
CA GLN A 129 -12.07 22.44 -7.73
C GLN A 129 -12.04 21.41 -8.87
N ASN A 130 -10.88 21.18 -9.48
CA ASN A 130 -10.68 20.21 -10.55
C ASN A 130 -9.91 19.00 -10.01
N LYS A 131 -10.62 18.22 -9.18
CA LYS A 131 -10.16 16.96 -8.59
C LYS A 131 -11.18 15.85 -8.86
N ALA A 132 -10.70 14.63 -9.06
CA ALA A 132 -11.57 13.48 -9.18
C ALA A 132 -12.01 13.00 -7.79
N ALA A 133 -13.31 12.71 -7.62
CA ALA A 133 -13.77 11.88 -6.53
C ALA A 133 -13.39 10.41 -6.80
N GLY A 134 -12.90 9.70 -5.79
CA GLY A 134 -12.66 8.26 -5.89
C GLY A 134 -13.96 7.47 -5.80
N HIS A 135 -14.03 6.32 -6.47
CA HIS A 135 -15.22 5.46 -6.47
C HIS A 135 -14.90 4.01 -6.16
N SER A 136 -15.75 3.36 -5.38
CA SER A 136 -15.66 1.92 -5.15
C SER A 136 -16.98 1.21 -5.47
N ILE A 137 -16.95 -0.12 -5.50
CA ILE A 137 -18.14 -0.95 -5.72
C ILE A 137 -18.61 -1.49 -4.36
N VAL A 138 -19.75 -0.99 -3.90
CA VAL A 138 -20.37 -1.38 -2.61
C VAL A 138 -21.69 -2.07 -2.91
N SER A 139 -21.81 -3.35 -2.52
CA SER A 139 -23.00 -4.18 -2.82
C SER A 139 -23.39 -4.12 -4.31
N ASP A 140 -22.43 -4.41 -5.20
CA ASP A 140 -22.51 -4.34 -6.67
C ASP A 140 -22.91 -2.96 -7.26
N SER A 141 -22.98 -1.89 -6.45
CA SER A 141 -23.29 -0.52 -6.88
C SER A 141 -22.04 0.36 -6.87
N LEU A 142 -21.89 1.24 -7.88
CA LEU A 142 -20.83 2.25 -7.90
C LEU A 142 -21.15 3.39 -6.93
N VAL A 143 -20.27 3.62 -5.96
CA VAL A 143 -20.42 4.62 -4.92
C VAL A 143 -19.22 5.55 -4.92
N ALA A 144 -19.47 6.86 -4.97
CA ALA A 144 -18.45 7.87 -4.74
C ALA A 144 -18.05 7.85 -3.26
N LEU A 145 -16.76 7.74 -2.98
CA LEU A 145 -16.23 7.79 -1.62
C LEU A 145 -16.21 9.24 -1.15
N THR A 146 -16.58 9.45 0.12
CA THR A 146 -16.34 10.73 0.79
C THR A 146 -14.84 10.98 0.88
N ALA A 147 -14.41 12.22 0.63
CA ALA A 147 -13.00 12.57 0.50
C ALA A 147 -12.33 12.71 1.88
N ASP A 148 -12.17 11.59 2.57
CA ASP A 148 -11.75 11.54 3.96
C ASP A 148 -10.25 11.24 4.07
N LYS A 149 -9.51 12.26 4.52
CA LYS A 149 -8.15 12.20 5.09
C LYS A 149 -7.14 11.22 4.47
N ILE A 150 -6.78 11.43 3.21
CA ILE A 150 -5.42 11.04 2.77
C ILE A 150 -4.44 12.04 3.38
N GLU A 151 -3.82 11.71 4.51
CA GLU A 151 -2.61 12.42 4.93
C GLU A 151 -1.49 12.15 3.91
N PRO A 152 -0.79 13.19 3.42
CA PRO A 152 0.20 13.04 2.37
C PRO A 152 1.51 12.58 2.97
N PHE A 153 1.99 11.49 2.42
CA PHE A 153 2.80 10.53 3.13
C PHE A 153 3.96 10.09 2.24
N SER A 154 5.13 9.82 2.81
CA SER A 154 6.31 9.46 2.01
C SER A 154 6.19 8.10 1.31
N HIS A 155 5.18 7.30 1.69
CA HIS A 155 4.81 6.04 1.07
C HIS A 155 3.59 6.13 0.12
N GLY A 156 2.87 7.26 0.07
CA GLY A 156 1.61 7.38 -0.66
C GLY A 156 0.88 8.71 -0.45
N GLY A 157 -0.27 8.90 -1.12
CA GLY A 157 -1.09 10.10 -0.87
C GLY A 157 -0.58 11.40 -1.50
N MET A 158 0.17 11.31 -2.59
CA MET A 158 0.33 12.43 -3.53
C MET A 158 -0.86 12.47 -4.49
N TYR A 159 -1.38 13.66 -4.76
CA TYR A 159 -2.31 13.90 -5.87
C TYR A 159 -1.58 14.66 -6.97
N ALA A 160 -1.72 14.28 -8.23
CA ALA A 160 -1.07 14.97 -9.36
C ALA A 160 -1.99 15.01 -10.58
N SER A 161 -1.93 16.09 -11.35
CA SER A 161 -2.54 16.12 -12.69
C SER A 161 -1.67 15.38 -13.71
N ILE A 162 -2.27 14.96 -14.83
CA ILE A 162 -1.54 14.22 -15.87
C ILE A 162 -0.47 15.07 -16.55
N GLU A 163 -0.67 16.39 -16.63
CA GLU A 163 0.30 17.36 -17.16
C GLU A 163 1.54 17.46 -16.28
N ASP A 164 1.35 17.44 -14.95
CA ASP A 164 2.46 17.47 -14.00
C ASP A 164 3.25 16.16 -13.98
N LEU A 165 2.57 15.02 -14.06
CA LEU A 165 3.23 13.73 -14.28
C LEU A 165 3.97 13.70 -15.62
N GLY A 166 3.45 14.38 -16.65
CA GLY A 166 4.14 14.60 -17.92
C GLY A 166 5.45 15.35 -17.78
N LYS A 167 5.53 16.38 -16.93
CA LYS A 167 6.78 17.10 -16.61
C LYS A 167 7.77 16.19 -15.89
N TRP A 168 7.29 15.39 -14.92
CA TRP A 168 8.12 14.43 -14.20
C TRP A 168 8.68 13.32 -15.10
N MET A 169 7.86 12.71 -15.96
CA MET A 169 8.31 11.70 -16.93
C MET A 169 9.36 12.26 -17.91
N GLN A 170 9.20 13.51 -18.36
CA GLN A 170 10.21 14.16 -19.20
C GLN A 170 11.57 14.26 -18.48
N VAL A 171 11.60 14.58 -17.18
CA VAL A 171 12.83 14.63 -16.38
C VAL A 171 13.50 13.26 -16.32
N LEU A 172 12.73 12.19 -16.06
CA LEU A 172 13.25 10.82 -16.04
C LEU A 172 13.84 10.41 -17.40
N LEU A 173 13.12 10.66 -18.49
CA LEU A 173 13.54 10.32 -19.86
C LEU A 173 14.67 11.21 -20.40
N ASN A 174 14.88 12.39 -19.81
CA ASN A 174 15.91 13.35 -20.18
C ASN A 174 17.09 13.35 -19.19
N LYS A 175 17.43 12.19 -18.63
CA LYS A 175 18.60 12.00 -17.75
C LYS A 175 18.61 12.98 -16.56
N GLY A 176 17.43 13.25 -16.02
CA GLY A 176 17.22 14.12 -14.85
C GLY A 176 17.19 15.62 -15.12
N LYS A 177 17.15 16.05 -16.40
CA LYS A 177 17.05 17.46 -16.81
C LYS A 177 15.60 17.87 -17.05
N GLY A 178 15.14 18.87 -16.31
CA GLY A 178 13.87 19.57 -16.53
C GLY A 178 14.06 20.91 -17.24
N ALA A 179 12.98 21.70 -17.35
CA ALA A 179 12.98 22.99 -18.04
C ALA A 179 13.98 24.02 -17.46
N VAL A 180 14.26 23.94 -16.16
CA VAL A 180 15.19 24.86 -15.44
C VAL A 180 16.59 24.27 -15.21
N GLY A 181 16.94 23.18 -15.93
CA GLY A 181 18.27 22.54 -15.83
C GLY A 181 18.26 21.18 -15.14
N GLN A 182 19.36 20.83 -14.47
CA GLN A 182 19.51 19.51 -13.82
C GLN A 182 18.73 19.46 -12.50
N ILE A 183 17.71 18.61 -12.44
CA ILE A 183 16.81 18.48 -11.29
C ILE A 183 17.28 17.34 -10.38
N ILE A 184 17.56 16.19 -11.01
CA ILE A 184 18.15 14.99 -10.39
C ILE A 184 19.42 14.65 -11.18
N PRO A 185 20.59 14.44 -10.57
CA PRO A 185 21.78 14.01 -11.31
C PRO A 185 21.57 12.64 -11.98
N GLU A 186 22.12 12.45 -13.18
CA GLU A 186 21.98 11.20 -13.94
C GLU A 186 22.42 9.97 -13.12
N SER A 187 23.54 10.07 -12.40
CA SER A 187 24.04 9.03 -11.49
C SER A 187 23.12 8.68 -10.32
N ALA A 188 22.14 9.54 -9.98
CA ALA A 188 21.11 9.21 -9.01
C ALA A 188 19.96 8.42 -9.66
N LEU A 189 19.63 8.68 -10.93
CA LEU A 189 18.66 7.87 -11.69
C LEU A 189 19.21 6.46 -11.96
N GLU A 190 20.48 6.36 -12.36
CA GLU A 190 21.18 5.07 -12.53
C GLU A 190 21.11 4.21 -11.26
N LYS A 191 21.35 4.79 -10.09
CA LYS A 191 21.19 4.09 -8.80
C LYS A 191 19.73 3.75 -8.49
N MET A 192 18.78 4.62 -8.83
CA MET A 192 17.36 4.36 -8.59
C MET A 192 16.83 3.18 -9.42
N TRP A 193 17.36 3.00 -10.63
CA TRP A 193 16.96 1.95 -11.57
C TRP A 193 17.90 0.72 -11.55
N MET A 194 18.95 0.73 -10.73
CA MET A 194 19.74 -0.46 -10.45
C MET A 194 18.87 -1.50 -9.72
N SER A 195 18.95 -2.77 -10.13
CA SER A 195 18.21 -3.85 -9.46
C SER A 195 18.81 -4.16 -8.08
N HIS A 196 18.02 -4.00 -7.02
CA HIS A 196 18.43 -4.23 -5.62
C HIS A 196 17.89 -5.54 -5.01
N THR A 197 16.80 -6.08 -5.55
CA THR A 197 16.19 -7.37 -5.14
C THR A 197 15.34 -7.97 -6.26
N ILE A 198 15.05 -9.27 -6.17
CA ILE A 198 14.18 -10.01 -7.11
C ILE A 198 12.78 -10.10 -6.51
N ILE A 199 11.76 -9.64 -7.25
CA ILE A 199 10.35 -9.77 -6.87
C ILE A 199 9.87 -11.20 -7.11
N GLY A 200 10.24 -11.77 -8.26
CA GLY A 200 9.84 -13.11 -8.69
C GLY A 200 9.53 -13.16 -10.18
N LYS A 201 8.63 -14.05 -10.60
CA LYS A 201 8.20 -14.16 -12.00
C LYS A 201 7.44 -12.92 -12.45
N SER A 202 7.82 -12.36 -13.58
CA SER A 202 7.06 -11.27 -14.22
C SER A 202 5.70 -11.77 -14.73
N ARG A 203 4.76 -10.85 -14.88
CA ARG A 203 3.40 -11.10 -15.40
C ARG A 203 3.04 -10.03 -16.43
N THR A 204 3.89 -9.88 -17.45
CA THR A 204 3.57 -9.03 -18.60
C THR A 204 2.39 -9.54 -19.40
N ALA A 205 1.86 -8.67 -20.27
CA ALA A 205 0.69 -8.94 -21.07
C ALA A 205 0.84 -10.18 -21.97
N ASP A 206 2.03 -10.38 -22.55
CA ASP A 206 2.42 -11.56 -23.33
C ASP A 206 2.73 -12.81 -22.48
N ARG A 207 2.98 -12.62 -21.17
CA ARG A 207 3.45 -13.63 -20.20
C ARG A 207 4.75 -14.34 -20.56
N GLN A 208 5.59 -13.77 -21.43
CA GLN A 208 6.84 -14.42 -21.90
C GLN A 208 8.06 -14.08 -21.02
N GLN A 209 7.93 -13.15 -20.07
CA GLN A 209 9.03 -12.77 -19.17
C GLN A 209 9.20 -13.69 -17.96
N TYR A 210 10.44 -14.05 -17.67
CA TYR A 210 10.78 -14.98 -16.59
C TYR A 210 10.95 -14.34 -15.21
N PHE A 211 11.37 -13.07 -15.12
CA PHE A 211 11.64 -12.41 -13.83
C PHE A 211 11.36 -10.91 -13.85
N LYS A 212 11.18 -10.34 -12.65
CA LYS A 212 10.97 -8.93 -12.33
C LYS A 212 11.79 -8.58 -11.09
N THR A 213 12.46 -7.44 -11.09
CA THR A 213 13.29 -6.92 -9.99
C THR A 213 12.72 -5.62 -9.43
N TYR A 214 13.27 -5.16 -8.31
CA TYR A 214 12.92 -3.88 -7.70
C TYR A 214 14.21 -3.09 -7.41
N GLY A 215 14.21 -1.81 -7.80
CA GLY A 215 15.26 -0.82 -7.53
C GLY A 215 14.92 0.04 -6.33
N ILE A 216 15.17 1.35 -6.39
CA ILE A 216 14.84 2.29 -5.30
C ILE A 216 13.53 3.00 -5.68
N GLY A 217 12.40 2.47 -5.21
CA GLY A 217 11.06 2.97 -5.56
C GLY A 217 10.60 2.67 -7.00
N TRP A 218 11.18 1.67 -7.66
CA TRP A 218 10.84 1.28 -9.04
C TRP A 218 10.82 -0.23 -9.22
N GLU A 219 9.78 -0.74 -9.88
CA GLU A 219 9.77 -2.09 -10.43
C GLU A 219 10.46 -2.10 -11.79
N ILE A 220 11.30 -3.11 -12.07
CA ILE A 220 12.13 -3.21 -13.28
C ILE A 220 11.90 -4.56 -13.97
N MET A 221 11.71 -4.58 -15.30
CA MET A 221 11.46 -5.80 -16.08
C MET A 221 11.71 -5.67 -17.61
N GLN A 222 11.66 -6.81 -18.33
CA GLN A 222 11.87 -7.04 -19.79
C GLN A 222 11.96 -5.79 -20.70
N TYR A 223 10.99 -5.40 -21.54
CA TYR A 223 9.89 -6.08 -22.25
C TYR A 223 10.15 -5.94 -23.77
N HIS A 224 10.03 -7.01 -24.56
CA HIS A 224 10.42 -7.01 -25.99
C HIS A 224 11.76 -6.29 -26.25
N ASN A 225 12.80 -6.66 -25.49
CA ASN A 225 14.16 -6.07 -25.50
C ASN A 225 14.30 -4.62 -24.97
N HIS A 226 13.25 -4.02 -24.42
CA HIS A 226 13.26 -2.66 -23.88
C HIS A 226 13.05 -2.62 -22.36
N GLU A 227 14.11 -2.31 -21.59
CA GLU A 227 14.02 -2.19 -20.12
C GLU A 227 12.90 -1.22 -19.71
N ILE A 228 11.97 -1.73 -18.88
CA ILE A 228 10.83 -0.99 -18.34
C ILE A 228 11.05 -0.72 -16.86
N MET A 229 10.96 0.56 -16.48
CA MET A 229 10.80 1.00 -15.10
C MET A 229 9.35 1.42 -14.89
N GLN A 230 8.67 0.86 -13.90
CA GLN A 230 7.31 1.24 -13.56
C GLN A 230 7.08 1.36 -12.05
N HIS A 231 6.03 2.08 -11.68
CA HIS A 231 5.41 1.96 -10.36
C HIS A 231 3.90 2.09 -10.51
N ASN A 232 3.16 1.28 -9.73
CA ASN A 232 1.72 1.35 -9.66
C ASN A 232 1.29 2.01 -8.35
N GLY A 233 0.09 2.57 -8.33
CA GLY A 233 -0.55 3.07 -7.12
C GLY A 233 -1.94 2.48 -6.98
N ALA A 234 -2.33 2.20 -5.75
CA ALA A 234 -3.69 1.89 -5.36
C ALA A 234 -3.98 2.64 -4.06
N TYR A 235 -5.10 3.35 -4.04
CA TYR A 235 -5.70 3.88 -2.82
C TYR A 235 -7.22 3.68 -2.94
N SER A 236 -7.95 3.82 -1.84
CA SER A 236 -9.41 3.73 -1.86
C SER A 236 -10.00 4.66 -2.92
N GLY A 237 -10.73 4.07 -3.86
CA GLY A 237 -11.35 4.75 -4.99
C GLY A 237 -10.43 5.20 -6.14
N ALA A 238 -9.14 4.84 -6.19
CA ALA A 238 -8.28 5.22 -7.31
C ALA A 238 -7.12 4.25 -7.59
N LEU A 239 -6.82 4.01 -8.87
CA LEU A 239 -5.67 3.23 -9.32
C LEU A 239 -4.82 4.04 -10.29
N THR A 240 -3.50 3.83 -10.25
CA THR A 240 -2.55 4.51 -11.12
C THR A 240 -1.48 3.55 -11.65
N SER A 241 -0.99 3.83 -12.85
CA SER A 241 0.22 3.20 -13.38
C SER A 241 1.11 4.27 -14.01
N LEU A 242 2.38 4.29 -13.59
CA LEU A 242 3.44 5.15 -14.14
C LEU A 242 4.51 4.25 -14.73
N THR A 243 4.94 4.50 -15.97
CA THR A 243 5.89 3.66 -16.68
C THR A 243 6.79 4.50 -17.57
N VAL A 244 8.10 4.22 -17.56
CA VAL A 244 9.08 4.84 -18.44
C VAL A 244 9.96 3.78 -19.12
N ILE A 245 10.22 3.99 -20.41
CA ILE A 245 11.03 3.12 -21.26
C ILE A 245 12.10 4.00 -21.93
N PRO A 246 13.27 4.22 -21.28
CA PRO A 246 14.25 5.20 -21.72
C PRO A 246 14.82 4.93 -23.13
N SER A 247 15.00 3.66 -23.49
CA SER A 247 15.46 3.26 -24.83
C SER A 247 14.50 3.66 -25.96
N MET A 248 13.22 3.84 -25.66
CA MET A 248 12.18 4.32 -26.58
C MET A 248 11.88 5.82 -26.42
N ARG A 249 12.48 6.49 -25.43
CA ARG A 249 12.10 7.84 -24.95
C ARG A 249 10.59 7.96 -24.64
N LEU A 250 9.97 6.87 -24.19
CA LEU A 250 8.53 6.75 -23.97
C LEU A 250 8.20 6.82 -22.48
N GLY A 251 7.20 7.62 -22.12
CA GLY A 251 6.58 7.65 -20.80
C GLY A 251 5.07 7.46 -20.92
N VAL A 252 4.51 6.63 -20.06
CA VAL A 252 3.07 6.33 -19.99
C VAL A 252 2.61 6.52 -18.55
N ALA A 253 1.63 7.40 -18.34
CA ALA A 253 0.96 7.57 -17.07
C ALA A 253 -0.54 7.41 -17.28
N ILE A 254 -1.19 6.62 -16.43
CA ILE A 254 -2.64 6.40 -16.45
C ILE A 254 -3.15 6.53 -15.03
N LEU A 255 -4.19 7.34 -14.87
CA LEU A 255 -4.87 7.62 -13.61
C LEU A 255 -6.35 7.25 -13.77
N THR A 256 -6.91 6.50 -12.83
CA THR A 256 -8.34 6.20 -12.78
C THR A 256 -8.88 6.46 -11.39
N ASN A 257 -10.14 6.90 -11.32
CA ASN A 257 -10.83 7.25 -10.08
C ASN A 257 -11.87 6.20 -9.68
N GLN A 258 -11.51 4.93 -9.89
CA GLN A 258 -12.20 3.75 -9.37
C GLN A 258 -11.14 2.75 -8.89
N ASP A 259 -11.45 1.92 -7.88
CA ASP A 259 -10.54 0.89 -7.35
C ASP A 259 -10.86 -0.57 -7.76
N ASN A 260 -12.06 -0.85 -8.28
CA ASN A 260 -12.47 -2.20 -8.67
C ASN A 260 -12.41 -2.45 -10.19
N HIS A 261 -11.23 -2.26 -10.78
CA HIS A 261 -10.95 -2.58 -12.19
C HIS A 261 -9.42 -2.71 -12.42
N ILE A 262 -8.97 -2.96 -13.66
CA ILE A 262 -7.53 -3.03 -14.00
C ILE A 262 -7.15 -2.28 -15.29
N LEU A 263 -7.97 -1.29 -15.68
CA LEU A 263 -7.83 -0.55 -16.94
C LEU A 263 -6.48 0.16 -17.05
N GLN A 264 -5.97 0.70 -15.95
CA GLN A 264 -4.65 1.34 -15.84
C GLN A 264 -3.50 0.39 -16.21
N GLU A 265 -3.65 -0.91 -15.97
CA GLU A 265 -2.69 -1.92 -16.41
C GLU A 265 -2.91 -2.32 -17.88
N THR A 266 -4.15 -2.64 -18.27
CA THR A 266 -4.42 -3.14 -19.63
C THR A 266 -4.16 -2.07 -20.70
N LEU A 267 -4.61 -0.83 -20.46
CA LEU A 267 -4.40 0.29 -21.37
C LEU A 267 -2.91 0.67 -21.48
N LYS A 268 -2.12 0.56 -20.40
CA LYS A 268 -0.66 0.74 -20.46
C LYS A 268 -0.04 -0.23 -21.48
N TRP A 269 -0.35 -1.52 -21.38
CA TRP A 269 0.19 -2.51 -22.30
C TRP A 269 -0.28 -2.27 -23.74
N GLN A 270 -1.55 -1.91 -23.94
CA GLN A 270 -2.06 -1.52 -25.27
C GLN A 270 -1.30 -0.32 -25.88
N VAL A 271 -0.98 0.70 -25.07
CA VAL A 271 -0.18 1.86 -25.51
C VAL A 271 1.26 1.45 -25.86
N ILE A 272 1.90 0.60 -25.03
CA ILE A 272 3.26 0.13 -25.28
C ILE A 272 3.34 -0.73 -26.55
N ASP A 273 2.46 -1.72 -26.70
CA ASP A 273 2.45 -2.60 -27.89
C ASP A 273 2.10 -1.83 -29.17
N SER A 274 1.24 -0.82 -29.10
CA SER A 274 0.99 0.13 -30.20
C SER A 274 2.26 0.91 -30.59
N TYR A 275 3.02 1.41 -29.61
CA TYR A 275 4.29 2.09 -29.85
C TYR A 275 5.37 1.16 -30.44
N LEU A 276 5.34 -0.12 -30.06
CA LEU A 276 6.17 -1.19 -30.65
C LEU A 276 5.68 -1.66 -32.03
N LYS A 277 4.56 -1.10 -32.55
CA LYS A 277 3.91 -1.49 -33.82
C LYS A 277 3.56 -2.99 -33.88
N ARG A 278 3.19 -3.55 -32.73
CA ARG A 278 2.75 -4.94 -32.61
C ARG A 278 1.25 -5.04 -32.86
N GLU A 279 0.78 -6.21 -33.25
CA GLU A 279 -0.66 -6.51 -33.19
C GLU A 279 -1.08 -6.43 -31.72
N VAL A 280 -2.01 -5.50 -31.40
CA VAL A 280 -2.41 -5.20 -30.03
C VAL A 280 -3.62 -6.07 -29.66
N PRO A 281 -3.48 -7.04 -28.74
CA PRO A 281 -4.63 -7.77 -28.22
C PRO A 281 -5.54 -6.86 -27.41
N ASP A 282 -6.83 -7.17 -27.38
CA ASP A 282 -7.75 -6.53 -26.43
C ASP A 282 -7.53 -7.09 -25.01
N TYR A 283 -6.47 -6.61 -24.35
CA TYR A 283 -6.12 -6.97 -22.97
C TYR A 283 -7.24 -6.66 -21.98
N THR A 284 -8.07 -5.64 -22.26
CA THR A 284 -9.21 -5.27 -21.44
C THR A 284 -10.31 -6.33 -21.54
N LYS A 285 -10.73 -6.71 -22.76
CA LYS A 285 -11.70 -7.80 -22.99
C LYS A 285 -11.23 -9.13 -22.39
N GLN A 286 -9.98 -9.54 -22.65
CA GLN A 286 -9.42 -10.79 -22.11
C GLN A 286 -9.48 -10.85 -20.57
N GLN A 287 -9.42 -9.71 -19.90
CA GLN A 287 -9.43 -9.64 -18.44
C GLN A 287 -10.84 -9.54 -17.87
N ILE A 288 -11.77 -8.84 -18.55
CA ILE A 288 -13.20 -8.88 -18.24
C ILE A 288 -13.72 -10.32 -18.31
N GLU A 289 -13.37 -11.05 -19.37
CA GLU A 289 -13.73 -12.48 -19.54
C GLU A 289 -13.18 -13.35 -18.39
N ARG A 290 -11.92 -13.14 -17.98
CA ARG A 290 -11.31 -13.84 -16.83
C ARG A 290 -11.94 -13.48 -15.49
N GLN A 291 -12.33 -12.22 -15.28
CA GLN A 291 -13.03 -11.79 -14.06
C GLN A 291 -14.44 -12.40 -13.98
N ALA A 292 -15.18 -12.43 -15.10
CA ALA A 292 -16.49 -13.06 -15.17
C ALA A 292 -16.44 -14.57 -14.88
N ALA A 293 -15.44 -15.28 -15.41
CA ALA A 293 -15.19 -16.69 -15.10
C ALA A 293 -14.96 -16.90 -13.59
N ARG A 294 -14.09 -16.11 -12.97
CA ARG A 294 -13.80 -16.20 -11.52
C ARG A 294 -14.99 -15.86 -10.63
N LYS A 295 -15.79 -14.84 -10.98
CA LYS A 295 -17.01 -14.49 -10.21
C LYS A 295 -18.04 -15.63 -10.25
N THR A 296 -18.08 -16.38 -11.35
CA THR A 296 -18.91 -17.59 -11.47
C THR A 296 -18.44 -18.70 -10.51
N GLU A 297 -17.14 -19.01 -10.49
CA GLU A 297 -16.54 -20.00 -9.58
C GLU A 297 -16.75 -19.64 -8.10
N SER A 298 -16.54 -18.37 -7.71
CA SER A 298 -16.70 -17.94 -6.31
C SER A 298 -18.17 -17.96 -5.85
N THR A 299 -19.12 -17.66 -6.74
CA THR A 299 -20.55 -17.64 -6.40
C THR A 299 -21.07 -19.07 -6.12
N GLN A 300 -20.53 -20.08 -6.83
CA GLN A 300 -20.84 -21.49 -6.58
C GLN A 300 -20.30 -22.01 -5.23
N GLN A 301 -19.21 -21.43 -4.71
CA GLN A 301 -18.69 -21.75 -3.39
C GLN A 301 -19.45 -21.02 -2.25
N ALA A 302 -19.89 -19.79 -2.49
CA ALA A 302 -20.58 -18.97 -1.50
C ALA A 302 -22.00 -19.47 -1.16
N SER A 303 -22.70 -20.12 -2.10
CA SER A 303 -24.07 -20.63 -1.90
C SER A 303 -24.17 -21.82 -0.93
N ALA A 304 -23.05 -22.40 -0.49
CA ALA A 304 -23.03 -23.56 0.41
C ALA A 304 -23.14 -23.21 1.91
N ALA A 305 -23.15 -21.92 2.27
CA ALA A 305 -23.16 -21.47 3.67
C ALA A 305 -24.52 -20.86 4.08
N GLN A 306 -25.46 -21.71 4.52
CA GLN A 306 -26.70 -21.25 5.16
C GLN A 306 -26.98 -21.93 6.50
N THR A 307 -27.39 -21.09 7.47
CA THR A 307 -28.26 -21.41 8.61
C THR A 307 -27.94 -22.65 9.43
N GLU A 308 -26.81 -22.60 10.15
CA GLU A 308 -26.71 -23.27 11.45
C GLU A 308 -26.58 -22.23 12.57
N ALA A 309 -27.16 -22.49 13.73
CA ALA A 309 -27.08 -21.60 14.87
C ALA A 309 -25.64 -21.51 15.40
N PHE A 310 -25.19 -20.30 15.72
CA PHE A 310 -23.86 -20.05 16.29
C PHE A 310 -23.79 -20.67 17.69
N ALA A 311 -22.81 -21.54 17.91
CA ALA A 311 -22.71 -22.41 19.08
C ALA A 311 -22.12 -21.72 20.33
N ILE A 312 -21.54 -20.53 20.15
CA ILE A 312 -20.95 -19.72 21.23
C ILE A 312 -21.99 -18.68 21.67
N ASP A 313 -22.17 -18.49 22.99
CA ASP A 313 -22.95 -17.35 23.48
C ASP A 313 -22.28 -16.03 23.03
N MET A 314 -23.02 -15.20 22.31
CA MET A 314 -22.53 -13.90 21.84
C MET A 314 -22.18 -12.93 22.99
N GLN A 315 -22.53 -13.23 24.25
CA GLN A 315 -22.01 -12.49 25.40
C GLN A 315 -20.54 -12.86 25.72
N GLU A 316 -20.07 -14.06 25.39
CA GLU A 316 -18.67 -14.47 25.60
C GLU A 316 -17.68 -13.75 24.68
N ILE A 317 -18.13 -13.19 23.55
CA ILE A 317 -17.27 -12.35 22.70
C ILE A 317 -17.12 -10.92 23.24
N VAL A 318 -17.97 -10.48 24.19
CA VAL A 318 -17.89 -9.13 24.78
C VAL A 318 -16.69 -9.02 25.72
N GLY A 319 -15.90 -7.97 25.53
CA GLY A 319 -14.69 -7.72 26.32
C GLY A 319 -13.70 -6.81 25.62
N ASP A 320 -12.58 -6.60 26.30
CA ASP A 320 -11.41 -5.92 25.75
C ASP A 320 -10.36 -6.94 25.33
N TYR A 321 -9.61 -6.59 24.31
CA TYR A 321 -8.62 -7.44 23.68
C TYR A 321 -7.36 -6.63 23.37
N PHE A 322 -6.21 -7.31 23.33
CA PHE A 322 -4.91 -6.70 23.08
C PHE A 322 -4.10 -7.51 22.06
N CYS A 323 -3.53 -6.82 21.08
CA CYS A 323 -2.60 -7.36 20.10
C CYS A 323 -1.23 -6.70 20.27
N GLU A 324 -0.20 -7.51 20.51
CA GLU A 324 1.17 -7.02 20.63
C GLU A 324 1.63 -6.42 19.29
N GLY A 325 2.19 -5.21 19.33
CA GLY A 325 2.61 -4.49 18.12
C GLY A 325 1.48 -3.91 17.28
N TYR A 326 0.26 -3.86 17.84
CA TYR A 326 -0.84 -3.05 17.30
C TYR A 326 -1.45 -2.17 18.38
N GLY A 327 -1.99 -2.75 19.46
CA GLY A 327 -2.80 -2.02 20.45
C GLY A 327 -4.06 -2.78 20.84
N LYS A 328 -5.07 -2.06 21.35
CA LYS A 328 -6.31 -2.63 21.86
C LYS A 328 -7.41 -2.75 20.80
N ALA A 329 -8.32 -3.69 21.05
CA ALA A 329 -9.64 -3.73 20.44
C ALA A 329 -10.70 -3.95 21.52
N SER A 330 -11.93 -3.56 21.23
CA SER A 330 -13.07 -3.77 22.13
C SER A 330 -14.25 -4.33 21.35
N ILE A 331 -14.93 -5.30 21.95
CA ILE A 331 -16.25 -5.77 21.50
C ILE A 331 -17.26 -5.38 22.57
N ARG A 332 -18.32 -4.68 22.16
CA ARG A 332 -19.39 -4.20 23.05
C ARG A 332 -20.77 -4.44 22.44
N LYS A 333 -21.76 -4.74 23.28
CA LYS A 333 -23.16 -4.82 22.85
C LYS A 333 -23.79 -3.42 22.87
N GLN A 334 -24.27 -2.94 21.74
CA GLN A 334 -24.88 -1.61 21.57
C GLN A 334 -26.13 -1.75 20.71
N SER A 335 -27.28 -1.22 21.17
CA SER A 335 -28.57 -1.29 20.45
C SER A 335 -28.95 -2.70 19.93
N GLY A 336 -28.60 -3.75 20.69
CA GLY A 336 -28.83 -5.16 20.32
C GLY A 336 -27.76 -5.79 19.42
N GLN A 337 -26.90 -5.00 18.78
CA GLN A 337 -25.80 -5.47 17.94
C GLN A 337 -24.49 -5.61 18.74
N TYR A 338 -23.55 -6.41 18.22
CA TYR A 338 -22.20 -6.54 18.77
C TYR A 338 -21.23 -5.77 17.88
N ILE A 339 -20.59 -4.75 18.44
CA ILE A 339 -19.76 -3.79 17.71
C ILE A 339 -18.30 -3.97 18.11
N LEU A 340 -17.46 -4.24 17.11
CA LEU A 340 -16.01 -4.19 17.18
C LEU A 340 -15.53 -2.75 16.97
N LYS A 341 -14.61 -2.28 17.82
CA LYS A 341 -13.82 -1.06 17.63
C LYS A 341 -12.34 -1.34 17.88
N LEU A 342 -11.46 -0.63 17.17
CA LEU A 342 -10.01 -0.73 17.31
C LEU A 342 -9.43 0.59 17.84
N GLU A 343 -8.36 0.53 18.65
CA GLU A 343 -7.82 1.69 19.37
C GLU A 343 -7.35 2.84 18.47
N HIS A 344 -6.77 2.51 17.32
CA HIS A 344 -6.12 3.48 16.42
C HIS A 344 -6.94 3.83 15.17
N HIS A 345 -8.23 3.45 15.17
CA HIS A 345 -9.16 3.61 14.04
C HIS A 345 -10.53 4.08 14.55
N PRO A 346 -10.64 5.29 15.14
CA PRO A 346 -11.84 5.75 15.83
C PRO A 346 -13.08 5.88 14.93
N ALA A 347 -12.87 6.04 13.62
CA ALA A 347 -13.93 6.06 12.62
C ALA A 347 -14.35 4.65 12.13
N LEU A 348 -13.50 3.63 12.29
CA LEU A 348 -13.78 2.26 11.86
C LEU A 348 -14.57 1.50 12.92
N SER A 349 -15.62 0.81 12.49
CA SER A 349 -16.38 -0.10 13.35
C SER A 349 -16.89 -1.29 12.56
N GLY A 350 -16.94 -2.46 13.20
CA GLY A 350 -17.43 -3.69 12.62
C GLY A 350 -18.67 -4.21 13.34
N VAL A 351 -19.77 -4.44 12.63
CA VAL A 351 -20.94 -5.14 13.16
C VAL A 351 -20.70 -6.64 13.04
N LEU A 352 -20.70 -7.35 14.16
CA LEU A 352 -20.49 -8.80 14.24
C LEU A 352 -21.84 -9.54 14.24
N THR A 353 -22.07 -10.38 13.23
CA THR A 353 -23.27 -11.24 13.11
C THR A 353 -22.91 -12.71 12.97
N ALA A 354 -23.79 -13.59 13.46
CA ALA A 354 -23.63 -15.05 13.34
C ALA A 354 -23.59 -15.53 11.88
N MET A 355 -22.67 -16.45 11.56
CA MET A 355 -22.56 -17.06 10.23
C MET A 355 -22.14 -18.53 10.33
N GLY A 356 -23.09 -19.41 10.65
CA GLY A 356 -22.86 -20.84 10.92
C GLY A 356 -22.45 -21.10 12.37
N LYS A 357 -22.00 -22.33 12.69
CA LYS A 357 -21.76 -22.76 14.07
C LYS A 357 -20.63 -22.02 14.80
N GLU A 358 -19.51 -21.75 14.16
CA GLU A 358 -18.29 -21.25 14.84
C GLU A 358 -17.66 -20.01 14.19
N GLN A 359 -18.34 -19.42 13.20
CA GLN A 359 -17.84 -18.26 12.46
C GLN A 359 -18.81 -17.08 12.58
N LEU A 360 -18.27 -15.89 12.78
CA LEU A 360 -18.99 -14.64 12.63
C LEU A 360 -18.65 -13.99 11.28
N LEU A 361 -19.51 -13.07 10.86
CA LEU A 361 -19.25 -12.11 9.80
C LEU A 361 -19.07 -10.73 10.44
N CYS A 362 -17.93 -10.09 10.19
CA CYS A 362 -17.72 -8.69 10.52
C CYS A 362 -18.08 -7.85 9.31
N THR A 363 -19.11 -7.02 9.41
CA THR A 363 -19.46 -6.01 8.39
C THR A 363 -18.94 -4.66 8.85
N TYR A 364 -17.93 -4.14 8.18
CA TYR A 364 -17.36 -2.84 8.51
C TYR A 364 -18.21 -1.69 7.96
N ASN A 365 -18.19 -0.55 8.64
CA ASN A 365 -18.80 0.69 8.17
C ASN A 365 -18.00 1.37 7.04
N HIS A 366 -16.72 1.01 6.84
CA HIS A 366 -15.89 1.54 5.77
C HIS A 366 -15.84 0.57 4.57
N PRO A 367 -16.20 1.01 3.34
CA PRO A 367 -16.28 0.16 2.14
C PRO A 367 -15.03 -0.69 1.87
N MET A 368 -13.84 -0.12 2.04
CA MET A 368 -12.54 -0.77 1.79
C MET A 368 -12.35 -2.07 2.60
N PHE A 369 -12.86 -2.10 3.84
CA PHE A 369 -12.75 -3.27 4.73
C PHE A 369 -13.90 -4.27 4.52
N GLY A 370 -15.01 -3.81 3.91
CA GLY A 370 -16.10 -4.65 3.42
C GLY A 370 -16.73 -5.59 4.47
N LYS A 371 -16.82 -6.87 4.11
CA LYS A 371 -17.38 -7.94 4.96
C LYS A 371 -16.37 -9.07 5.06
N MET A 372 -15.87 -9.34 6.26
CA MET A 372 -14.81 -10.33 6.49
C MET A 372 -15.26 -11.46 7.44
N PRO A 373 -14.90 -12.72 7.15
CA PRO A 373 -14.89 -13.79 8.14
C PRO A 373 -14.21 -13.37 9.44
N PHE A 374 -14.87 -13.60 10.56
CA PHE A 374 -14.36 -13.27 11.88
C PHE A 374 -14.38 -14.52 12.77
N ARG A 375 -13.21 -14.92 13.27
CA ARG A 375 -13.00 -16.21 13.94
C ARG A 375 -12.36 -16.02 15.30
N PHE A 376 -12.89 -16.72 16.29
CA PHE A 376 -12.33 -16.77 17.63
C PHE A 376 -11.57 -18.08 17.85
N LYS A 377 -10.57 -18.04 18.74
CA LYS A 377 -9.98 -19.23 19.34
C LYS A 377 -10.63 -19.44 20.70
N LEU A 378 -11.18 -20.63 20.91
CA LEU A 378 -11.79 -21.04 22.16
C LEU A 378 -10.83 -21.91 22.97
N LYS A 379 -10.99 -21.88 24.29
CA LYS A 379 -10.46 -22.87 25.21
C LYS A 379 -11.52 -23.13 26.28
N ASP A 380 -11.85 -24.40 26.51
CA ASP A 380 -12.86 -24.83 27.48
C ASP A 380 -14.21 -24.10 27.33
N GLY A 381 -14.64 -23.91 26.06
CA GLY A 381 -15.86 -23.17 25.69
C GLY A 381 -15.77 -21.64 25.77
N LYS A 382 -14.68 -21.07 26.30
CA LYS A 382 -14.49 -19.63 26.49
C LYS A 382 -13.61 -19.00 25.42
N VAL A 383 -13.99 -17.81 24.97
CA VAL A 383 -13.21 -17.01 24.01
C VAL A 383 -11.87 -16.59 24.63
N GLN A 384 -10.77 -16.96 23.97
CA GLN A 384 -9.40 -16.58 24.37
C GLN A 384 -8.83 -15.47 23.48
N SER A 385 -9.11 -15.50 22.18
CA SER A 385 -8.58 -14.53 21.22
C SER A 385 -9.43 -14.49 19.95
N PHE A 386 -9.20 -13.51 19.08
CA PHE A 386 -9.59 -13.55 17.67
C PHE A 386 -8.42 -13.20 16.74
N GLU A 387 -8.56 -13.60 15.49
CA GLU A 387 -7.66 -13.20 14.40
C GLU A 387 -8.37 -12.18 13.52
N LEU A 388 -7.81 -10.96 13.46
CA LEU A 388 -8.32 -9.89 12.62
C LEU A 388 -7.62 -9.94 11.26
N LEU A 389 -8.38 -10.16 10.20
CA LEU A 389 -7.99 -9.90 8.82
C LEU A 389 -8.71 -8.66 8.32
N VAL A 390 -7.95 -7.78 7.65
CA VAL A 390 -8.42 -6.49 7.15
C VAL A 390 -8.80 -6.59 5.69
N ASP A 391 -7.86 -7.02 4.86
CA ASP A 391 -8.10 -7.53 3.51
C ASP A 391 -6.98 -8.55 3.19
N PRO A 392 -7.29 -9.86 3.03
CA PRO A 392 -6.29 -10.89 2.73
C PRO A 392 -5.65 -10.75 1.34
N PHE A 393 -6.18 -9.89 0.45
CA PHE A 393 -5.54 -9.53 -0.82
C PHE A 393 -4.52 -8.39 -0.68
N VAL A 394 -4.57 -7.65 0.43
CA VAL A 394 -3.58 -6.63 0.81
C VAL A 394 -2.67 -7.21 1.90
N GLU A 395 -3.12 -7.28 3.15
CA GLU A 395 -2.33 -7.80 4.27
C GLU A 395 -2.73 -9.26 4.58
N ALA A 396 -1.81 -10.20 4.27
CA ALA A 396 -2.07 -11.63 4.39
C ALA A 396 -1.90 -12.21 5.80
N ASP A 397 -1.28 -11.47 6.73
CA ASP A 397 -1.05 -11.91 8.11
C ASP A 397 -2.13 -11.36 9.04
N PRO A 398 -2.75 -12.20 9.91
CA PRO A 398 -3.76 -11.72 10.86
C PRO A 398 -3.14 -11.08 12.10
N TYR A 399 -3.83 -10.09 12.65
CA TYR A 399 -3.54 -9.55 13.98
C TYR A 399 -4.20 -10.42 15.04
N LEU A 400 -3.40 -10.99 15.95
CA LEU A 400 -3.89 -11.83 17.04
C LEU A 400 -4.26 -10.96 18.25
N PHE A 401 -5.55 -10.78 18.48
CA PHE A 401 -6.10 -10.04 19.62
C PHE A 401 -6.48 -11.00 20.75
N ASN A 402 -5.69 -11.02 21.81
CA ASN A 402 -5.93 -11.84 23.00
C ASN A 402 -6.91 -11.14 23.95
N LYS A 403 -7.88 -11.87 24.48
CA LYS A 403 -8.88 -11.33 25.41
C LYS A 403 -8.19 -10.94 26.71
N VAL A 404 -8.35 -9.70 27.14
CA VAL A 404 -7.85 -9.20 28.42
C VAL A 404 -8.73 -9.78 29.51
N ALA A 405 -8.11 -10.30 30.57
CA ALA A 405 -8.85 -10.74 31.74
C ALA A 405 -9.61 -9.56 32.37
N LYS A 406 -10.79 -9.82 32.94
CA LYS A 406 -11.38 -8.84 33.86
C LYS A 406 -10.64 -8.99 35.19
N ASP A 407 -9.98 -7.91 35.61
CA ASP A 407 -9.45 -7.75 36.97
C ASP A 407 -10.58 -7.78 38.01
#